data_AF-A0A2X0MVM3-F1
#
_entry.id   AF-A0A2X0MVM3-F1
#
_cell.length_a   1.000
_cell.length_b   1.000
_cell.length_c   1.000
_cell.angle_alpha   90.00
_cell.angle_beta   90.00
_cell.angle_gamma   90.00
#
_symmetry.space_group_name_H-M   'P 1'
#
loop_
_entity.id
_entity.type
_entity.pdbx_description
1 polymer ?
#
loop_
_entity_poly.entity_id
_entity_poly.type
_entity_poly.pdbx_seq_one_letter_code
_entity_poly.pdbx_strand_id
1 'polypeptide(L)'
;MLGRPTELVHQLVMAPKATTAVRRRCRPPAPWTPTTSAISAAKPPVHDLVGAPCPLSNLRPVYYAPLFPELHESPSTTRSPHPYSLAEFPSTSPSPSPSSLSPSFAAHQHRLQSLKAKFHAQDLEYRLNLYRLDALNQNFWARTNADFLAARERWLCQHYPLAGRNERDVDLSSFYVQHLAATKHAYQMYNAELWRATARMMWPALKAARRKWRWKWEVWKHARWGG
;
A
#
# COMPACT_ATOMS: atom_id res chain seq x y z
N MET A 1 -43.84 14.01 -47.21
CA MET A 1 -43.50 15.12 -48.13
C MET A 1 -43.19 16.33 -47.26
N LEU A 2 -41.93 16.56 -46.85
CA LEU A 2 -40.84 17.19 -47.62
C LEU A 2 -41.21 18.63 -48.04
N GLY A 3 -40.57 19.62 -47.39
CA GLY A 3 -40.83 21.05 -47.57
C GLY A 3 -39.99 21.96 -46.66
N ARG A 4 -38.68 22.04 -46.95
CA ARG A 4 -37.78 23.20 -46.70
C ARG A 4 -37.30 23.66 -48.10
N PRO A 5 -36.66 24.82 -48.32
CA PRO A 5 -36.05 25.82 -47.41
C PRO A 5 -36.75 27.21 -47.60
N THR A 6 -36.31 28.40 -47.18
CA THR A 6 -34.98 29.05 -46.93
C THR A 6 -35.09 30.01 -45.70
N GLU A 7 -34.21 30.97 -45.35
CA GLU A 7 -32.99 31.52 -45.98
C GLU A 7 -31.93 32.04 -44.96
N LEU A 8 -31.18 33.08 -45.35
CA LEU A 8 -30.00 33.71 -44.75
C LEU A 8 -30.32 34.87 -43.79
N VAL A 9 -29.51 35.00 -42.73
CA VAL A 9 -29.14 36.31 -42.16
C VAL A 9 -27.62 36.37 -42.01
N HIS A 10 -27.03 37.49 -42.45
CA HIS A 10 -25.59 37.70 -42.49
C HIS A 10 -24.96 38.06 -41.15
N GLN A 11 -23.72 37.61 -40.97
CA GLN A 11 -22.57 38.29 -40.37
C GLN A 11 -22.81 39.46 -39.39
N LEU A 12 -22.18 39.37 -38.20
CA LEU A 12 -21.22 40.42 -37.84
C LEU A 12 -20.04 39.91 -37.02
N VAL A 13 -18.88 40.44 -37.35
CA VAL A 13 -17.57 40.25 -36.71
C VAL A 13 -17.56 40.85 -35.30
N MET A 14 -16.99 40.15 -34.31
CA MET A 14 -16.03 40.72 -33.36
C MET A 14 -15.16 39.62 -32.73
N ALA A 15 -13.86 39.63 -33.03
CA ALA A 15 -12.87 38.80 -32.35
C ALA A 15 -12.39 39.51 -31.07
N PRO A 16 -12.40 38.85 -29.89
CA PRO A 16 -11.79 39.43 -28.70
C PRO A 16 -10.26 39.46 -28.84
N LYS A 17 -9.66 40.63 -28.56
CA LYS A 17 -8.21 40.83 -28.55
C LYS A 17 -7.53 39.82 -27.61
N ALA A 18 -6.47 39.19 -28.08
CA ALA A 18 -5.60 38.37 -27.24
C ALA A 18 -4.82 39.27 -26.26
N THR A 19 -5.31 39.40 -25.02
CA THR A 19 -4.58 40.08 -23.95
C THR A 19 -3.32 39.29 -23.62
N THR A 20 -2.15 39.91 -23.77
CA THR A 20 -0.85 39.26 -23.52
C THR A 20 -0.69 38.93 -22.03
N ALA A 21 -1.14 37.74 -21.63
CA ALA A 21 -0.98 37.25 -20.27
C ALA A 21 0.51 37.11 -19.94
N VAL A 22 0.96 37.78 -18.87
CA VAL A 22 2.31 37.64 -18.34
C VAL A 22 2.52 36.18 -17.96
N ARG A 23 3.28 35.46 -18.79
CA ARG A 23 3.56 34.04 -18.64
C ARG A 23 4.51 33.83 -17.46
N ARG A 24 3.98 33.94 -16.23
CA ARG A 24 4.67 33.52 -15.01
C ARG A 24 5.17 32.11 -15.27
N ARG A 25 6.50 31.93 -15.30
CA ARG A 25 7.10 30.61 -15.48
C ARG A 25 6.77 29.81 -14.22
N CYS A 26 5.71 28.99 -14.29
CA CYS A 26 5.50 27.90 -13.36
C CYS A 26 6.73 27.00 -13.51
N ARG A 27 7.71 27.19 -12.61
CA ARG A 27 8.80 26.24 -12.42
C ARG A 27 8.10 24.92 -12.10
N PRO A 28 8.30 23.85 -12.88
CA PRO A 28 7.71 22.57 -12.51
C PRO A 28 8.17 22.24 -11.09
N PRO A 29 7.30 21.67 -10.23
CA PRO A 29 7.78 21.16 -8.95
C PRO A 29 8.94 20.21 -9.27
N ALA A 30 10.06 20.39 -8.56
CA ALA A 30 11.22 19.53 -8.75
C ALA A 30 10.75 18.07 -8.68
N PRO A 31 11.17 17.19 -9.61
CA PRO A 31 10.81 15.79 -9.53
C PRO A 31 11.20 15.31 -8.14
N TRP A 32 10.23 14.79 -7.40
CA TRP A 32 10.45 14.30 -6.05
C TRP A 32 11.37 13.11 -6.21
N THR A 33 12.69 13.33 -6.06
CA THR A 33 13.63 12.23 -5.91
C THR A 33 13.25 11.57 -4.59
N PRO A 34 12.68 10.36 -4.59
CA PRO A 34 12.62 9.62 -3.34
C PRO A 34 14.06 9.49 -2.88
N THR A 35 14.36 9.98 -1.67
CA THR A 35 15.65 9.69 -1.04
C THR A 35 15.69 8.19 -0.85
N THR A 36 16.30 7.50 -1.81
CA THR A 36 16.49 6.06 -1.78
C THR A 36 17.52 5.78 -0.70
N SER A 37 17.04 5.78 0.55
CA SER A 37 17.76 5.20 1.69
C SER A 37 18.23 3.83 1.24
N ALA A 38 19.55 3.68 1.18
CA ALA A 38 20.18 2.57 0.47
C ALA A 38 19.58 1.24 0.93
N ILE A 39 19.20 0.40 -0.04
CA ILE A 39 18.75 -0.97 0.22
C ILE A 39 20.00 -1.79 0.57
N SER A 40 20.55 -1.52 1.74
CA SER A 40 21.18 -2.59 2.53
C SER A 40 20.11 -3.67 2.71
N ALA A 41 20.51 -4.94 2.68
CA ALA A 41 19.63 -6.08 2.89
C ALA A 41 19.23 -6.19 4.38
N ALA A 42 18.57 -5.14 4.89
CA ALA A 42 18.05 -5.06 6.23
C ALA A 42 17.02 -6.18 6.43
N LYS A 43 17.08 -6.83 7.59
CA LYS A 43 16.05 -7.81 7.97
C LYS A 43 14.67 -7.17 7.82
N PRO A 44 13.67 -7.86 7.24
CA PRO A 44 12.33 -7.32 7.15
C PRO A 44 11.82 -7.00 8.57
N PRO A 45 11.03 -5.92 8.73
CA PRO A 45 10.61 -5.48 10.06
C PRO A 45 9.76 -6.56 10.74
N VAL A 46 9.91 -6.67 12.06
CA VAL A 46 9.22 -7.67 12.89
C VAL A 46 7.74 -7.28 13.14
N HIS A 47 7.43 -5.99 13.02
CA HIS A 47 6.12 -5.39 13.23
C HIS A 47 5.81 -4.41 12.09
N ASP A 48 4.53 -4.15 11.86
CA ASP A 48 4.10 -3.20 10.82
C ASP A 48 4.62 -1.79 11.14
N LEU A 49 5.20 -1.12 10.14
CA LEU A 49 5.72 0.24 10.28
C LEU A 49 4.77 1.25 9.62
N VAL A 50 4.51 2.36 10.30
CA VAL A 50 3.59 3.41 9.84
C VAL A 50 4.37 4.68 9.51
N GLY A 51 4.29 5.15 8.26
CA GLY A 51 5.00 6.33 7.79
C GLY A 51 4.35 7.67 8.17
N ALA A 52 4.94 8.76 7.70
CA ALA A 52 4.38 10.11 7.81
C ALA A 52 3.05 10.22 7.02
N PRO A 53 2.09 11.06 7.46
CA PRO A 53 0.83 11.25 6.74
C PRO A 53 1.07 11.87 5.36
N CYS A 54 0.36 11.36 4.35
CA CYS A 54 0.37 11.94 3.00
C CYS A 54 -0.31 13.32 3.01
N PRO A 55 0.28 14.35 2.36
CA PRO A 55 -0.21 15.73 2.44
C PRO A 55 -1.56 15.99 1.77
N LEU A 56 -2.06 15.05 0.95
CA LEU A 56 -3.36 15.17 0.28
C LEU A 56 -4.42 14.25 0.90
N SER A 57 -4.13 12.96 1.10
CA SER A 57 -5.10 12.01 1.65
C SER A 57 -5.20 12.05 3.18
N ASN A 58 -4.23 12.65 3.87
CA ASN A 58 -3.99 12.57 5.33
C ASN A 58 -3.78 11.16 5.89
N LEU A 59 -3.83 10.12 5.05
CA LEU A 59 -3.57 8.73 5.44
C LEU A 59 -2.07 8.46 5.52
N ARG A 60 -1.68 7.65 6.51
CA ARG A 60 -0.29 7.20 6.69
C ARG A 60 -0.05 5.90 5.90
N PRO A 61 1.03 5.78 5.11
CA PRO A 61 1.36 4.53 4.44
C PRO A 61 1.81 3.49 5.48
N VAL A 62 1.43 2.23 5.27
CA VAL A 62 1.77 1.12 6.16
C VAL A 62 2.66 0.12 5.44
N TYR A 63 3.82 -0.19 6.03
CA TYR A 63 4.68 -1.28 5.60
C TYR A 63 4.35 -2.54 6.41
N TYR A 64 3.77 -3.52 5.75
CA TYR A 64 3.34 -4.77 6.37
C TYR A 64 4.52 -5.74 6.56
N ALA A 65 4.75 -6.12 7.81
CA ALA A 65 5.72 -7.13 8.21
C ALA A 65 5.29 -8.53 7.71
N PRO A 66 6.23 -9.43 7.38
CA PRO A 66 5.88 -10.82 7.07
C PRO A 66 5.22 -11.51 8.27
N LEU A 67 4.18 -12.31 8.04
CA LEU A 67 3.50 -13.07 9.11
C LEU A 67 4.40 -14.14 9.76
N PHE A 68 5.51 -14.45 9.08
CA PHE A 68 6.50 -15.47 9.41
C PHE A 68 7.94 -14.93 9.29
N PRO A 69 8.42 -14.05 10.19
CA PRO A 69 9.78 -13.52 10.12
C PRO A 69 10.85 -14.62 10.01
N GLU A 70 10.67 -15.73 10.77
CA GLU A 70 11.47 -16.97 10.72
C GLU A 70 11.63 -17.60 9.32
N LEU A 71 10.67 -17.40 8.40
CA LEU A 71 10.79 -17.88 7.03
C LEU A 71 11.63 -16.94 6.15
N HIS A 72 11.70 -15.65 6.51
CA HIS A 72 12.50 -14.63 5.84
C HIS A 72 13.90 -14.45 6.44
N GLU A 73 14.16 -15.03 7.62
CA GLU A 73 15.53 -15.22 8.07
C GLU A 73 16.23 -16.22 7.13
N SER A 74 17.04 -15.67 6.21
CA SER A 74 18.22 -16.36 5.71
C SER A 74 19.04 -16.81 6.91
N PRO A 75 19.65 -18.01 6.90
CA PRO A 75 20.57 -18.41 7.97
C PRO A 75 21.71 -17.39 7.99
N SER A 76 21.68 -16.50 8.97
CA SER A 76 22.63 -15.40 9.04
C SER A 76 23.98 -16.00 9.42
N THR A 77 24.88 -16.09 8.44
CA THR A 77 26.28 -16.54 8.61
C THR A 77 27.05 -15.67 9.61
N THR A 78 26.47 -14.55 10.05
CA THR A 78 26.72 -13.96 11.37
C THR A 78 26.18 -14.86 12.50
N ARG A 79 26.62 -16.12 12.55
CA ARG A 79 27.04 -16.68 13.82
C ARG A 79 28.09 -15.69 14.32
N SER A 80 27.80 -14.99 15.41
CA SER A 80 28.89 -14.41 16.19
C SER A 80 29.93 -15.52 16.39
N PRO A 81 31.22 -15.29 16.15
CA PRO A 81 32.26 -16.23 16.57
C PRO A 81 32.24 -16.23 18.11
N HIS A 82 31.33 -17.02 18.67
CA HIS A 82 31.37 -17.36 20.08
C HIS A 82 32.76 -17.96 20.33
N PRO A 83 33.45 -17.60 21.43
CA PRO A 83 34.80 -18.09 21.74
C PRO A 83 34.87 -19.61 22.01
N TYR A 84 33.75 -20.31 21.84
CA TYR A 84 33.66 -21.76 21.74
C TYR A 84 32.90 -22.08 20.45
N SER A 85 33.58 -21.99 19.31
CA SER A 85 33.04 -22.46 18.06
C SER A 85 33.03 -23.98 18.06
N LEU A 86 31.91 -24.61 17.68
CA LEU A 86 31.86 -26.08 17.50
C LEU A 86 32.78 -26.59 16.39
N ALA A 87 33.49 -25.71 15.66
CA ALA A 87 34.56 -26.07 14.75
C ALA A 87 35.89 -26.40 15.46
N GLU A 88 36.07 -25.97 16.71
CA GLU A 88 37.31 -26.17 17.48
C GLU A 88 37.34 -27.52 18.21
N PHE A 89 36.18 -28.12 18.45
CA PHE A 89 36.09 -29.49 18.93
C PHE A 89 36.23 -30.44 17.74
N PRO A 90 37.33 -31.22 17.63
CA PRO A 90 37.42 -32.28 16.63
C PRO A 90 36.30 -33.28 16.90
N SER A 91 35.26 -33.22 16.09
CA SER A 91 34.13 -34.15 16.18
C SER A 91 34.63 -35.55 15.82
N THR A 92 34.94 -36.35 16.83
CA THR A 92 35.26 -37.78 16.67
C THR A 92 34.03 -38.59 16.21
N SER A 93 32.84 -37.99 16.29
CA SER A 93 31.68 -38.42 15.51
C SER A 93 31.84 -37.93 14.07
N PRO A 94 31.77 -38.82 13.05
CA PRO A 94 31.92 -38.41 11.66
C PRO A 94 30.89 -37.34 11.32
N SER A 95 31.37 -36.17 10.89
CA SER A 95 30.52 -35.15 10.29
C SER A 95 29.70 -35.82 9.19
N PRO A 96 28.36 -35.84 9.28
CA PRO A 96 27.56 -36.53 8.30
C PRO A 96 27.73 -35.83 6.96
N SER A 97 28.51 -36.45 6.07
CA SER A 97 28.48 -36.14 4.64
C SER A 97 27.02 -36.11 4.20
N PRO A 98 26.62 -35.24 3.25
CA PRO A 98 25.22 -35.18 2.78
C PRO A 98 24.70 -36.53 2.26
N SER A 99 25.59 -37.47 1.95
CA SER A 99 25.35 -38.87 1.61
C SER A 99 25.08 -39.84 2.78
N SER A 100 25.14 -39.41 4.04
CA SER A 100 24.90 -40.25 5.24
C SER A 100 23.61 -39.92 6.01
N LEU A 101 22.85 -38.92 5.55
CA LEU A 101 21.50 -38.69 6.05
C LEU A 101 20.60 -39.85 5.61
N SER A 102 19.89 -40.46 6.56
CA SER A 102 18.89 -41.49 6.23
C SER A 102 17.92 -40.95 5.17
N PRO A 103 17.54 -41.74 4.14
CA PRO A 103 16.67 -41.27 3.07
C PRO A 103 15.33 -40.72 3.58
N SER A 104 14.84 -41.20 4.73
CA SER A 104 13.66 -40.63 5.41
C SER A 104 13.89 -39.19 5.89
N PHE A 105 15.07 -38.88 6.42
CA PHE A 105 15.45 -37.54 6.88
C PHE A 105 15.69 -36.57 5.71
N ALA A 106 16.36 -37.01 4.65
CA ALA A 106 16.56 -36.21 3.44
C ALA A 106 15.21 -35.86 2.76
N ALA A 107 14.32 -36.85 2.59
CA ALA A 107 12.97 -36.62 2.08
C ALA A 107 12.15 -35.69 2.99
N HIS A 108 12.35 -35.80 4.31
CA HIS A 108 11.70 -34.93 5.29
C HIS A 108 12.17 -33.47 5.19
N GLN A 109 13.48 -33.22 5.09
CA GLN A 109 14.04 -31.88 4.88
C GLN A 109 13.51 -31.23 3.59
N HIS A 110 13.47 -31.99 2.48
CA HIS A 110 12.92 -31.50 1.21
C HIS A 110 11.43 -31.13 1.33
N ARG A 111 10.64 -31.92 2.08
CA ARG A 111 9.23 -31.59 2.38
C ARG A 111 9.11 -30.30 3.21
N LEU A 112 9.94 -30.10 4.22
CA LEU A 112 9.94 -28.86 5.01
C LEU A 112 10.32 -27.63 4.18
N GLN A 113 11.35 -27.73 3.33
CA GLN A 113 11.74 -26.66 2.40
C GLN A 113 10.60 -26.32 1.42
N SER A 114 9.95 -27.34 0.85
CA SER A 114 8.79 -27.18 -0.02
C SER A 114 7.62 -26.45 0.68
N LEU A 115 7.36 -26.77 1.96
CA LEU A 115 6.36 -26.09 2.77
C LEU A 115 6.76 -24.64 3.10
N LYS A 116 8.03 -24.38 3.43
CA LYS A 116 8.58 -23.03 3.66
C LYS A 116 8.39 -22.15 2.42
N ALA A 117 8.78 -22.63 1.23
CA ALA A 117 8.58 -21.91 -0.03
C ALA A 117 7.09 -21.61 -0.31
N LYS A 118 6.21 -22.61 -0.12
CA LYS A 118 4.77 -22.45 -0.32
C LYS A 118 4.13 -21.45 0.64
N PHE A 119 4.53 -21.42 1.91
CA PHE A 119 4.02 -20.45 2.88
C PHE A 119 4.58 -19.04 2.66
N HIS A 120 5.85 -18.93 2.24
CA HIS A 120 6.47 -17.66 1.84
C HIS A 120 5.74 -17.00 0.66
N ALA A 121 5.46 -17.76 -0.41
CA ALA A 121 4.69 -17.25 -1.56
C ALA A 121 3.30 -16.74 -1.15
N GLN A 122 2.61 -17.50 -0.28
CA GLN A 122 1.27 -17.15 0.21
C GLN A 122 1.24 -15.99 1.22
N ASP A 123 2.36 -15.70 1.90
CA ASP A 123 2.54 -14.49 2.71
C ASP A 123 2.73 -13.25 1.82
N LEU A 124 3.56 -13.38 0.79
CA LEU A 124 3.81 -12.32 -0.19
C LEU A 124 2.51 -11.93 -0.93
N GLU A 125 1.73 -12.91 -1.40
CA GLU A 125 0.39 -12.69 -1.98
C GLU A 125 -0.54 -11.91 -1.05
N TYR A 126 -0.55 -12.26 0.25
CA TYR A 126 -1.38 -11.61 1.25
C TYR A 126 -0.95 -10.14 1.46
N ARG A 127 0.35 -9.88 1.61
CA ARG A 127 0.88 -8.51 1.76
C ARG A 127 0.66 -7.66 0.51
N LEU A 128 0.82 -8.20 -0.70
CA LEU A 128 0.46 -7.49 -1.93
C LEU A 128 -1.02 -7.08 -1.97
N ASN A 129 -1.93 -7.90 -1.44
CA ASN A 129 -3.35 -7.55 -1.36
C ASN A 129 -3.63 -6.46 -0.32
N LEU A 130 -2.91 -6.45 0.81
CA LEU A 130 -2.95 -5.34 1.78
C LEU A 130 -2.47 -4.02 1.14
N TYR A 131 -1.33 -4.02 0.46
CA TYR A 131 -0.82 -2.83 -0.25
C TYR A 131 -1.79 -2.33 -1.34
N ARG A 132 -2.49 -3.22 -2.05
CA ARG A 132 -3.53 -2.84 -3.01
C ARG A 132 -4.72 -2.16 -2.34
N LEU A 133 -5.10 -2.61 -1.14
CA LEU A 133 -6.18 -2.01 -0.35
C LEU A 133 -5.77 -0.63 0.19
N ASP A 134 -4.56 -0.48 0.72
CA ASP A 134 -4.04 0.84 1.13
C ASP A 134 -3.96 1.79 -0.06
N ALA A 135 -3.43 1.35 -1.21
CA ALA A 135 -3.40 2.16 -2.43
C ALA A 135 -4.81 2.58 -2.91
N LEU A 136 -5.83 1.74 -2.76
CA LEU A 136 -7.22 2.11 -3.06
C LEU A 136 -7.68 3.26 -2.14
N ASN A 137 -7.50 3.10 -0.83
CA ASN A 137 -7.86 4.10 0.18
C ASN A 137 -7.12 5.43 -0.06
N GLN A 138 -5.79 5.37 -0.22
CA GLN A 138 -4.94 6.52 -0.50
C GLN A 138 -5.40 7.29 -1.75
N ASN A 139 -5.68 6.59 -2.85
CA ASN A 139 -6.16 7.19 -4.09
C ASN A 139 -7.54 7.83 -3.96
N PHE A 140 -8.48 7.18 -3.24
CA PHE A 140 -9.81 7.73 -2.99
C PHE A 140 -9.70 9.04 -2.20
N TRP A 141 -9.08 9.01 -1.02
CA TRP A 141 -8.99 10.18 -0.15
C TRP A 141 -8.14 11.31 -0.75
N ALA A 142 -7.07 11.01 -1.49
CA ALA A 142 -6.31 12.05 -2.19
C ALA A 142 -7.15 12.79 -3.24
N ARG A 143 -8.00 12.07 -4.00
CA ARG A 143 -8.91 12.67 -4.99
C ARG A 143 -10.03 13.44 -4.31
N THR A 144 -10.73 12.82 -3.36
CA THR A 144 -11.84 13.47 -2.64
C THR A 144 -11.40 14.75 -1.91
N ASN A 145 -10.21 14.75 -1.30
CA ASN A 145 -9.68 15.96 -0.64
C ASN A 145 -9.26 17.03 -1.66
N ALA A 146 -8.67 16.66 -2.81
CA ALA A 146 -8.36 17.61 -3.88
C ALA A 146 -9.64 18.23 -4.49
N ASP A 147 -10.66 17.41 -4.75
CA ASP A 147 -11.96 17.84 -5.26
C ASP A 147 -12.70 18.74 -4.25
N PHE A 148 -12.61 18.42 -2.95
CA PHE A 148 -13.13 19.25 -1.85
C PHE A 148 -12.45 20.62 -1.80
N LEU A 149 -11.11 20.67 -1.82
CA LEU A 149 -10.36 21.92 -1.78
C LEU A 149 -10.69 22.79 -3.00
N ALA A 150 -10.66 22.21 -4.20
CA ALA A 150 -11.02 22.91 -5.43
C ALA A 150 -12.49 23.38 -5.43
N ALA A 151 -13.41 22.62 -4.82
CA ALA A 151 -14.81 23.03 -4.68
C ALA A 151 -14.99 24.17 -3.67
N ARG A 152 -14.27 24.13 -2.54
CA ARG A 152 -14.23 25.20 -1.53
C ARG A 152 -13.69 26.50 -2.14
N GLU A 153 -12.56 26.44 -2.85
CA GLU A 153 -11.97 27.59 -3.54
C GLU A 153 -12.95 28.19 -4.56
N ARG A 154 -13.59 27.36 -5.39
CA ARG A 154 -14.62 27.82 -6.34
C ARG A 154 -15.79 28.50 -5.63
N TRP A 155 -16.28 27.93 -4.53
CA TRP A 155 -17.38 28.50 -3.76
C TRP A 155 -17.01 29.84 -3.11
N LEU A 156 -15.81 29.95 -2.53
CA LEU A 156 -15.27 31.19 -1.97
C LEU A 156 -15.14 32.30 -3.03
N CYS A 157 -14.58 31.98 -4.21
CA CYS A 157 -14.48 32.93 -5.32
C CYS A 157 -15.84 33.43 -5.83
N GLN A 158 -16.88 32.60 -5.77
CA GLN A 158 -18.24 32.95 -6.20
C GLN A 158 -18.97 33.86 -5.18
N HIS A 159 -18.86 33.55 -3.88
CA HIS A 159 -19.63 34.24 -2.84
C HIS A 159 -18.87 35.41 -2.20
N TYR A 160 -17.53 35.39 -2.24
CA TYR A 160 -16.66 36.35 -1.56
C TYR A 160 -15.49 36.85 -2.45
N PRO A 161 -15.75 37.39 -3.66
CA PRO A 161 -14.69 37.83 -4.59
C PRO A 161 -13.80 38.97 -4.08
N LEU A 162 -14.18 39.61 -2.96
CA LEU A 162 -13.48 40.74 -2.34
C LEU A 162 -12.87 40.41 -0.95
N ALA A 163 -12.90 39.14 -0.49
CA ALA A 163 -12.43 38.76 0.84
C ALA A 163 -10.90 38.80 0.99
N GLY A 164 -10.35 40.02 1.11
CA GLY A 164 -8.92 40.29 1.07
C GLY A 164 -8.13 40.16 2.39
N ARG A 165 -8.70 39.64 3.50
CA ARG A 165 -7.91 39.47 4.76
C ARG A 165 -8.43 38.51 5.84
N ASN A 166 -9.74 38.34 6.04
CA ASN A 166 -10.27 37.62 7.20
C ASN A 166 -11.10 36.38 6.79
N GLU A 167 -10.45 35.25 6.51
CA GLU A 167 -11.14 33.96 6.25
C GLU A 167 -11.93 33.42 7.46
N ARG A 168 -11.72 33.96 8.66
CA ARG A 168 -12.15 33.35 9.94
C ARG A 168 -13.66 33.41 10.19
N ASP A 169 -14.39 34.34 9.55
CA ASP A 169 -15.82 34.55 9.76
C ASP A 169 -16.69 34.14 8.54
N VAL A 170 -16.13 33.39 7.59
CA VAL A 170 -16.89 32.91 6.42
C VAL A 170 -17.72 31.68 6.80
N ASP A 171 -19.05 31.82 6.80
CA ASP A 171 -19.96 30.69 7.02
C ASP A 171 -19.91 29.69 5.84
N LEU A 172 -19.20 28.59 6.06
CA LEU A 172 -19.08 27.48 5.11
C LEU A 172 -20.20 26.44 5.25
N SER A 173 -21.17 26.61 6.17
CA SER A 173 -22.21 25.62 6.46
C SER A 173 -22.99 25.19 5.21
N SER A 174 -23.43 26.16 4.42
CA SER A 174 -24.17 25.95 3.17
C SER A 174 -23.34 25.20 2.12
N PHE A 175 -22.03 25.50 2.03
CA PHE A 175 -21.10 24.76 1.18
C PHE A 175 -20.97 23.30 1.63
N TYR A 176 -20.79 23.04 2.92
CA TYR A 176 -20.68 21.68 3.44
C TYR A 176 -21.93 20.84 3.18
N VAL A 177 -23.14 21.40 3.38
CA VAL A 177 -24.40 20.70 3.09
C VAL A 177 -24.49 20.30 1.61
N GLN A 178 -24.19 21.23 0.70
CA GLN A 178 -24.21 20.97 -0.74
C GLN A 178 -23.13 19.96 -1.16
N HIS A 179 -21.91 20.08 -0.64
CA HIS A 179 -20.80 19.19 -0.94
C HIS A 179 -21.05 17.76 -0.43
N LEU A 180 -21.60 17.60 0.77
CA LEU A 180 -21.97 16.29 1.33
C LEU A 180 -23.09 15.64 0.51
N ALA A 181 -24.09 16.41 0.07
CA ALA A 181 -25.14 15.89 -0.82
C ALA A 181 -24.56 15.40 -2.16
N ALA A 182 -23.66 16.16 -2.77
CA ALA A 182 -23.03 15.80 -4.05
C ALA A 182 -22.08 14.59 -3.95
N THR A 183 -21.29 14.48 -2.86
CA THR A 183 -20.30 13.40 -2.69
C THR A 183 -20.88 12.10 -2.11
N LYS A 184 -22.09 12.12 -1.53
CA LYS A 184 -22.77 10.96 -0.94
C LYS A 184 -22.70 9.68 -1.79
N HIS A 185 -22.95 9.79 -3.10
CA HIS A 185 -22.92 8.64 -4.00
C HIS A 185 -21.50 8.06 -4.17
N ALA A 186 -20.47 8.91 -4.23
CA ALA A 186 -19.08 8.46 -4.32
C ALA A 186 -18.65 7.71 -3.05
N TYR A 187 -19.04 8.18 -1.87
CA TYR A 187 -18.82 7.46 -0.60
C TYR A 187 -19.54 6.10 -0.55
N GLN A 188 -20.78 6.03 -1.05
CA GLN A 188 -21.52 4.76 -1.13
C GLN A 188 -20.80 3.74 -2.03
N MET A 189 -20.34 4.18 -3.21
CA MET A 189 -19.58 3.33 -4.14
C MET A 189 -18.24 2.88 -3.56
N TYR A 190 -17.47 3.80 -2.96
CA TYR A 190 -16.22 3.49 -2.26
C TYR A 190 -16.44 2.47 -1.13
N ASN A 191 -17.45 2.67 -0.28
CA ASN A 191 -17.76 1.72 0.79
C ASN A 191 -18.12 0.33 0.23
N ALA A 192 -18.89 0.27 -0.87
CA ALA A 192 -19.21 -1.00 -1.53
C ALA A 192 -17.97 -1.68 -2.16
N GLU A 193 -16.99 -0.92 -2.66
CA GLU A 193 -15.70 -1.46 -3.12
C GLU A 193 -14.83 -1.93 -1.97
N LEU A 194 -14.69 -1.13 -0.91
CA LEU A 194 -13.94 -1.45 0.30
C LEU A 194 -14.45 -2.72 0.96
N TRP A 195 -15.77 -2.89 1.11
CA TRP A 195 -16.36 -4.12 1.65
C TRP A 195 -16.09 -5.33 0.75
N ARG A 196 -16.23 -5.20 -0.58
CA ARG A 196 -15.92 -6.28 -1.52
C ARG A 196 -14.43 -6.68 -1.47
N ALA A 197 -13.52 -5.72 -1.37
CA ALA A 197 -12.08 -5.96 -1.24
C ALA A 197 -11.73 -6.61 0.11
N THR A 198 -12.28 -6.09 1.21
CA THR A 198 -12.04 -6.58 2.57
C THR A 198 -12.57 -8.01 2.75
N ALA A 199 -13.78 -8.31 2.27
CA ALA A 199 -14.35 -9.66 2.32
C ALA A 199 -13.49 -10.69 1.55
N ARG A 200 -12.96 -10.31 0.38
CA ARG A 200 -12.01 -11.13 -0.39
C ARG A 200 -10.69 -11.39 0.37
N MET A 201 -10.28 -10.47 1.24
CA MET A 201 -9.03 -10.56 2.02
C MET A 201 -9.17 -11.35 3.33
N MET A 202 -10.34 -11.33 3.97
CA MET A 202 -10.58 -12.07 5.22
C MET A 202 -10.33 -13.58 5.10
N TRP A 203 -10.70 -14.18 3.96
CA TRP A 203 -10.51 -15.62 3.73
C TRP A 203 -9.02 -16.01 3.61
N PRO A 204 -8.17 -15.32 2.82
CA PRO A 204 -6.72 -15.39 2.92
C PRO A 204 -6.14 -15.19 4.33
N ALA A 205 -6.61 -14.20 5.09
CA ALA A 205 -6.13 -13.92 6.45
C ALA A 205 -6.42 -15.09 7.42
N LEU A 206 -7.64 -15.62 7.41
CA LEU A 206 -8.02 -16.79 8.20
C LEU A 206 -7.19 -18.04 7.81
N LYS A 207 -6.96 -18.25 6.51
CA LYS A 207 -6.03 -19.30 6.04
C LYS A 207 -4.62 -19.06 6.56
N ALA A 208 -4.14 -17.82 6.62
CA ALA A 208 -2.81 -17.48 7.12
C ALA A 208 -2.66 -17.81 8.62
N ALA A 209 -3.63 -17.42 9.45
CA ALA A 209 -3.68 -17.82 10.86
C ALA A 209 -3.67 -19.34 11.04
N ARG A 210 -4.49 -20.07 10.27
CA ARG A 210 -4.53 -21.55 10.28
C ARG A 210 -3.19 -22.18 9.83
N ARG A 211 -2.50 -21.58 8.86
CA ARG A 211 -1.15 -22.00 8.43
C ARG A 211 -0.13 -21.82 9.56
N LYS A 212 -0.16 -20.69 10.27
CA LYS A 212 0.72 -20.40 11.42
C LYS A 212 0.54 -21.39 12.55
N TRP A 213 -0.70 -21.75 12.86
CA TRP A 213 -0.99 -22.81 13.84
C TRP A 213 -0.48 -24.18 13.36
N ARG A 214 -0.75 -24.57 12.11
CA ARG A 214 -0.26 -25.85 11.54
C ARG A 214 1.27 -25.94 11.50
N TRP A 215 1.98 -24.87 11.14
CA TRP A 215 3.44 -24.85 11.13
C TRP A 215 4.00 -25.07 12.54
N LYS A 216 3.50 -24.34 13.54
CA LYS A 216 3.89 -24.52 14.95
C LYS A 216 3.60 -25.94 15.45
N TRP A 217 2.48 -26.53 15.03
CA TRP A 217 2.11 -27.91 15.38
C TRP A 217 3.09 -28.95 14.81
N GLU A 218 3.45 -28.85 13.52
CA GLU A 218 4.43 -29.77 12.92
C GLU A 218 5.81 -29.61 13.58
N VAL A 219 6.28 -28.37 13.79
CA VAL A 219 7.57 -28.11 14.48
C VAL A 219 7.58 -28.68 15.90
N TRP A 220 6.51 -28.47 16.68
CA TRP A 220 6.37 -29.06 18.01
C TRP A 220 6.34 -30.60 17.97
N LYS A 221 5.65 -31.18 16.99
CA LYS A 221 5.63 -32.63 16.78
C LYS A 221 7.03 -33.16 16.47
N HIS A 222 7.86 -32.43 15.73
CA HIS A 222 9.24 -32.86 15.49
C HIS A 222 10.13 -32.74 16.73
N ALA A 223 9.98 -31.67 17.52
CA ALA A 223 10.73 -31.49 18.76
C ALA A 223 10.45 -32.58 19.83
N ARG A 224 9.28 -33.24 19.79
CA ARG A 224 8.85 -34.22 20.81
C ARG A 224 9.20 -35.67 20.49
N TRP A 225 9.75 -35.97 19.31
CA TRP A 225 10.07 -37.34 18.85
C TRP A 225 11.54 -37.47 18.38
N GLY A 226 12.38 -36.46 18.69
CA GLY A 226 13.80 -36.40 18.32
C GLY A 226 14.72 -36.10 19.51
N GLY A 227 14.27 -36.44 20.72
CA GLY A 227 15.02 -36.40 21.98
C GLY A 227 14.79 -37.68 22.76
#